data_AF-A0A354BJ02-F1
#
_entry.id   AF-A0A354BJ02-F1
#
_cell.length_a   1.000
_cell.length_b   1.000
_cell.length_c   1.000
_cell.angle_alpha   90.00
_cell.angle_beta   90.00
_cell.angle_gamma   90.00
#
_symmetry.space_group_name_H-M   'P 1'
#
loop_
_entity.id
_entity.type
_entity.pdbx_description
1 polymer ?
#
loop_
_entity_poly.entity_id
_entity_poly.type
_entity_poly.pdbx_seq_one_letter_code
_entity_poly.pdbx_strand_id
1 'polypeptide(L)'
;MSLPLWSWADSSLLLPRASSSTEQQLRAEALYLKEETVSIASRYEQPISQAPSNVYVITDEEIRMSGATDLPTVLRRIPGLEVMQVTGADFNVSVRGNNQLDANKLLVMVDGRSIYVDVQGSMYWKAIPITLPEIKRIEVQKGPASVLYGFNAF
;
A
#
# COMPACT_ATOMS: atom_id res chain seq x y z
N MET A 1 -7.55 -59.52 50.87
CA MET A 1 -6.21 -58.94 51.12
C MET A 1 -5.22 -59.92 50.51
N SER A 2 -4.45 -59.68 49.44
CA SER A 2 -3.84 -58.48 48.86
C SER A 2 -3.56 -58.76 47.37
N LEU A 3 -3.73 -57.79 46.46
CA LEU A 3 -3.28 -57.85 45.06
C LEU A 3 -1.96 -57.06 44.92
N PRO A 4 -0.96 -57.52 44.14
CA PRO A 4 0.26 -56.75 43.92
C PRO A 4 0.22 -55.90 42.63
N LEU A 5 0.93 -54.76 42.75
CA LEU A 5 1.54 -53.86 41.77
C LEU A 5 1.09 -53.95 40.31
N TRP A 6 0.67 -52.80 39.72
CA TRP A 6 1.08 -52.39 38.38
C TRP A 6 1.52 -50.92 38.35
N SER A 7 2.70 -50.71 37.79
CA SER A 7 3.40 -49.44 37.55
C SER A 7 2.67 -48.61 36.50
N TRP A 8 2.33 -47.37 36.82
CA TRP A 8 1.88 -46.39 35.82
C TRP A 8 3.10 -45.86 35.09
N ALA A 9 3.29 -46.30 33.84
CA ALA A 9 4.25 -45.69 32.94
C ALA A 9 3.84 -44.22 32.71
N ASP A 10 4.79 -43.33 32.94
CA ASP A 10 4.69 -41.90 32.64
C ASP A 10 4.47 -41.74 31.13
N SER A 11 3.20 -41.52 30.74
CA SER A 11 2.86 -41.20 29.36
C SER A 11 3.17 -39.73 29.12
N SER A 12 4.46 -39.40 29.03
CA SER A 12 4.89 -38.13 28.47
C SER A 12 4.47 -38.12 27.00
N LEU A 13 3.27 -37.61 26.71
CA LEU A 13 2.79 -37.31 25.38
C LEU A 13 3.80 -36.36 24.74
N LEU A 14 4.71 -36.91 23.95
CA LEU A 14 5.53 -36.16 23.01
C LEU A 14 4.56 -35.60 21.98
N LEU A 15 4.06 -34.39 22.24
CA LEU A 15 3.45 -33.59 21.18
C LEU A 15 4.47 -33.52 20.05
N PRO A 16 4.09 -33.84 18.80
CA PRO A 16 5.01 -33.74 17.68
C PRO A 16 5.42 -32.28 17.57
N ARG A 17 6.66 -31.98 17.94
CA ARG A 17 7.27 -30.68 17.69
C ARG A 17 7.43 -30.63 16.18
N ALA A 18 6.70 -29.74 15.51
CA ALA A 18 6.88 -29.53 14.08
C ALA A 18 8.38 -29.39 13.78
N SER A 19 8.88 -30.12 12.78
CA SER A 19 10.28 -29.99 12.38
C SER A 19 10.52 -28.55 11.94
N SER A 20 11.69 -28.01 12.26
CA SER A 20 12.05 -26.62 11.92
C SER A 20 11.88 -26.32 10.43
N SER A 21 11.99 -27.33 9.57
CA SER A 21 11.75 -27.22 8.13
C SER A 21 10.28 -26.93 7.79
N THR A 22 9.33 -27.61 8.42
CA THR A 22 7.89 -27.41 8.17
C THR A 22 7.44 -26.03 8.68
N GLU A 23 7.94 -25.59 9.83
CA GLU A 23 7.68 -24.24 10.32
C GLU A 23 8.26 -23.17 9.39
N GLN A 24 9.47 -23.37 8.86
CA GLN A 24 10.07 -22.46 7.88
C GLN A 24 9.27 -22.39 6.58
N GLN A 25 8.77 -23.53 6.10
CA GLN A 25 7.99 -23.62 4.87
C GLN A 25 6.63 -22.93 5.01
N LEU A 26 5.94 -23.14 6.12
CA LEU A 26 4.68 -22.45 6.44
C LEU A 26 4.87 -20.95 6.60
N ARG A 27 5.99 -20.49 7.18
CA ARG A 27 6.32 -19.06 7.27
C ARG A 27 6.61 -18.44 5.91
N ALA A 28 7.32 -19.13 5.03
CA ALA A 28 7.59 -18.67 3.68
C ALA A 28 6.30 -18.59 2.85
N GLU A 29 5.42 -19.59 2.97
CA GLU A 29 4.12 -19.60 2.31
C GLU A 29 3.18 -18.51 2.85
N ALA A 30 3.14 -18.31 4.17
CA ALA A 30 2.39 -17.21 4.78
C ALA A 30 2.92 -15.84 4.37
N LEU A 31 4.23 -15.68 4.17
CA LEU A 31 4.82 -14.45 3.65
C LEU A 31 4.46 -14.23 2.18
N TYR A 32 4.46 -15.29 1.37
CA TYR A 32 4.08 -15.25 -0.04
C TYR A 32 2.59 -14.94 -0.24
N LEU A 33 1.73 -15.42 0.67
CA LEU A 33 0.30 -15.16 0.68
C LEU A 33 -0.08 -13.90 1.46
N LYS A 34 0.91 -13.16 2.00
CA LYS A 34 0.63 -11.96 2.78
C LYS A 34 0.01 -10.92 1.87
N GLU A 35 -1.24 -10.60 2.17
CA GLU A 35 -1.97 -9.56 1.47
C GLU A 35 -1.49 -8.16 1.90
N GLU A 36 -1.45 -7.23 0.95
CA GLU A 36 -1.14 -5.83 1.22
C GLU A 36 -2.25 -5.17 2.04
N THR A 37 -1.84 -4.28 2.95
CA THR A 37 -2.78 -3.51 3.78
C THR A 37 -2.89 -2.07 3.29
N VAL A 38 -4.10 -1.54 3.26
CA VAL A 38 -4.42 -0.18 2.82
C VAL A 38 -5.22 0.56 3.88
N SER A 39 -5.16 1.88 3.83
CA SER A 39 -5.87 2.77 4.76
C SER A 39 -6.65 3.87 4.04
N ILE A 40 -6.32 4.18 2.78
CA ILE A 40 -6.92 5.27 2.02
C ILE A 40 -8.43 5.10 1.82
N ALA A 41 -8.91 3.86 1.72
CA ALA A 41 -10.32 3.58 1.47
C ALA A 41 -11.23 3.74 2.70
N SER A 42 -10.68 3.81 3.91
CA SER A 42 -11.47 3.72 5.15
C SER A 42 -10.94 4.53 6.33
N ARG A 43 -9.75 5.15 6.20
CA ARG A 43 -8.99 5.84 7.28
C ARG A 43 -8.46 4.92 8.40
N TYR A 44 -8.53 3.60 8.25
CA TYR A 44 -7.90 2.63 9.15
C TYR A 44 -7.24 1.51 8.33
N GLU A 45 -6.20 0.88 8.87
CA GLU A 45 -5.52 -0.21 8.17
C GLU A 45 -6.43 -1.46 8.05
N GLN A 46 -6.54 -1.97 6.83
CA GLN A 46 -7.28 -3.19 6.51
C GLN A 46 -6.63 -3.91 5.32
N PRO A 47 -6.86 -5.22 5.14
CA PRO A 47 -6.41 -5.92 3.94
C PRO A 47 -7.02 -5.30 2.68
N ILE A 48 -6.26 -5.26 1.58
CA ILE A 48 -6.71 -4.65 0.31
C ILE A 48 -7.98 -5.34 -0.25
N SER A 49 -8.15 -6.65 -0.04
CA SER A 49 -9.36 -7.40 -0.38
C SER A 49 -10.62 -6.91 0.31
N GLN A 50 -10.48 -6.22 1.44
CA GLN A 50 -11.60 -5.69 2.22
C GLN A 50 -11.85 -4.20 1.94
N ALA A 51 -11.01 -3.56 1.13
CA ALA A 51 -11.18 -2.15 0.80
C ALA A 51 -12.48 -1.93 0.01
N PRO A 52 -13.36 -0.99 0.44
CA PRO A 52 -14.66 -0.76 -0.21
C PRO A 52 -14.55 0.05 -1.52
N SER A 53 -13.35 0.13 -2.12
CA SER A 53 -13.08 0.94 -3.31
C SER A 53 -11.93 0.37 -4.12
N ASN A 54 -11.77 0.87 -5.35
CA ASN A 54 -10.70 0.43 -6.24
C ASN A 54 -9.37 1.09 -5.85
N VAL A 55 -8.57 0.37 -5.05
CA VAL A 55 -7.26 0.83 -4.54
C VAL A 55 -6.13 0.09 -5.25
N TYR A 56 -5.08 0.82 -5.59
CA TYR A 56 -3.80 0.30 -6.06
C TYR A 56 -2.74 0.60 -5.02
N VAL A 57 -1.82 -0.34 -4.84
CA VAL A 57 -0.68 -0.20 -3.95
C VAL A 57 0.58 -0.33 -4.78
N ILE A 58 1.53 0.58 -4.55
CA ILE A 58 2.92 0.41 -4.97
C ILE A 58 3.76 0.32 -3.69
N THR A 59 4.43 -0.80 -3.51
CA THR A 59 5.30 -1.10 -2.38
C THR A 59 6.65 -0.37 -2.48
N ASP A 60 7.35 -0.23 -1.36
CA ASP A 60 8.73 0.27 -1.32
C ASP A 60 9.68 -0.53 -2.22
N GLU A 61 9.51 -1.85 -2.26
CA GLU A 61 10.28 -2.74 -3.12
C GLU A 61 10.00 -2.46 -4.60
N GLU A 62 8.75 -2.28 -5.00
CA GLU A 62 8.40 -1.90 -6.38
C GLU A 62 8.92 -0.51 -6.74
N ILE A 63 8.92 0.44 -5.81
CA ILE A 63 9.51 1.78 -5.99
C ILE A 63 11.02 1.63 -6.22
N ARG A 64 11.72 0.87 -5.38
CA ARG A 64 13.17 0.64 -5.48
C ARG A 64 13.56 -0.07 -6.77
N MET A 65 12.78 -1.07 -7.16
CA MET A 65 12.96 -1.83 -8.39
C MET A 65 12.52 -1.05 -9.65
N SER A 66 11.97 0.16 -9.49
CA SER A 66 11.44 0.90 -10.63
C SER A 66 12.45 1.60 -11.51
N GLY A 67 13.61 1.96 -10.95
CA GLY A 67 14.54 2.88 -11.60
C GLY A 67 14.01 4.30 -11.78
N ALA A 68 12.83 4.62 -11.24
CA ALA A 68 12.28 5.97 -11.26
C ALA A 68 13.10 6.91 -10.36
N THR A 69 13.19 8.18 -10.76
CA THR A 69 13.87 9.23 -9.98
C THR A 69 12.90 10.27 -9.43
N ASP A 70 11.62 10.16 -9.76
CA ASP A 70 10.55 11.04 -9.32
C ASP A 70 9.22 10.27 -9.11
N LEU A 71 8.36 10.81 -8.26
CA LEU A 71 7.08 10.20 -7.89
C LEU A 71 6.10 10.05 -9.09
N PRO A 72 5.92 11.06 -9.96
CA PRO A 72 5.06 10.92 -11.15
C PRO A 72 5.46 9.75 -12.05
N THR A 73 6.76 9.50 -12.24
CA THR A 73 7.26 8.37 -13.03
C THR A 73 6.89 7.03 -12.41
N VAL A 74 6.91 6.92 -11.07
CA VAL A 74 6.42 5.73 -10.36
C VAL A 74 4.92 5.52 -10.63
N LEU A 75 4.12 6.59 -10.58
CA LEU A 75 2.66 6.53 -10.77
C LEU A 75 2.23 6.06 -12.17
N ARG A 76 3.10 6.15 -13.19
CA ARG A 76 2.84 5.63 -14.55
C ARG A 76 2.54 4.14 -14.59
N ARG A 77 2.95 3.40 -13.56
CA ARG A 77 2.71 1.95 -13.44
C ARG A 77 1.27 1.60 -13.15
N ILE A 78 0.48 2.56 -12.64
CA ILE A 78 -0.88 2.31 -12.21
C ILE A 78 -1.83 2.44 -13.40
N PRO A 79 -2.56 1.37 -13.78
CA PRO A 79 -3.52 1.43 -14.87
C PRO A 79 -4.60 2.49 -14.65
N GLY A 80 -4.79 3.35 -15.65
CA GLY A 80 -5.80 4.42 -15.63
C GLY A 80 -5.35 5.74 -15.01
N LEU A 81 -4.09 5.84 -14.55
CA LEU A 81 -3.44 7.13 -14.35
C LEU A 81 -2.76 7.59 -15.64
N GLU A 82 -2.93 8.87 -15.95
CA GLU A 82 -2.27 9.55 -17.05
C GLU A 82 -1.24 10.51 -16.45
N VAL A 83 0.04 10.33 -16.82
CA VAL A 83 1.14 11.17 -16.34
C VAL A 83 1.78 11.88 -17.53
N MET A 84 1.43 13.15 -17.71
CA MET A 84 2.00 14.03 -18.72
C MET A 84 3.17 14.78 -18.13
N GLN A 85 4.33 14.67 -18.78
CA GLN A 85 5.49 15.49 -18.44
C GLN A 85 5.39 16.81 -19.20
N VAL A 86 5.28 17.92 -18.46
CA VAL A 86 5.14 19.27 -19.04
C VAL A 86 6.52 19.88 -19.31
N THR A 87 7.44 19.72 -18.38
CA THR A 87 8.84 20.15 -18.49
C THR A 87 9.77 19.06 -17.95
N GLY A 88 11.09 19.28 -17.95
CA GLY A 88 12.02 18.38 -17.25
C GLY A 88 11.76 18.24 -15.75
N ALA A 89 10.96 19.13 -15.16
CA ALA A 89 10.67 19.18 -13.74
C ALA A 89 9.19 19.04 -13.38
N ASP A 90 8.30 19.41 -14.29
CA ASP A 90 6.88 19.57 -14.02
C ASP A 90 6.07 18.44 -14.66
N PHE A 91 5.10 17.94 -13.89
CA PHE A 91 4.24 16.83 -14.28
C PHE A 91 2.79 17.16 -13.98
N ASN A 92 1.92 16.71 -14.87
CA ASN A 92 0.49 16.68 -14.67
C ASN A 92 0.05 15.22 -14.53
N VAL A 93 -0.71 14.94 -13.48
CA VAL A 93 -1.20 13.59 -13.19
C VAL A 93 -2.69 13.65 -13.02
N SER A 94 -3.40 12.86 -13.81
CA SER A 94 -4.85 12.77 -13.78
C SER A 94 -5.31 11.31 -13.74
N VAL A 95 -6.58 11.13 -13.42
CA VAL A 95 -7.27 9.84 -13.47
C VAL A 95 -8.52 10.00 -14.31
N ARG A 96 -8.85 9.02 -15.16
CA ARG A 96 -10.05 8.99 -16.01
C ARG A 96 -10.11 10.06 -17.12
N GLY A 97 -8.96 10.42 -17.71
CA GLY A 97 -8.90 11.32 -18.86
C GLY A 97 -8.86 12.81 -18.49
N ASN A 98 -8.74 13.66 -19.51
CA ASN A 98 -8.59 15.12 -19.39
C ASN A 98 -7.29 15.57 -18.70
N ASN A 99 -6.17 14.88 -18.96
CA ASN A 99 -4.84 15.38 -18.62
C ASN A 99 -4.49 16.61 -19.48
N GLN A 100 -4.75 17.79 -18.95
CA GLN A 100 -4.45 19.08 -19.57
C GLN A 100 -3.66 19.93 -18.59
N LEU A 101 -2.87 20.89 -19.09
CA LEU A 101 -2.19 21.87 -18.24
C LEU A 101 -3.18 22.47 -17.22
N ASP A 102 -2.76 22.54 -15.96
CA ASP A 102 -3.55 23.09 -14.84
C ASP A 102 -4.89 22.38 -14.52
N ALA A 103 -5.17 21.21 -15.11
CA ALA A 103 -6.37 20.41 -14.84
C ALA A 103 -6.20 19.30 -13.77
N ASN A 104 -5.21 19.45 -12.87
CA ASN A 104 -4.84 18.43 -11.88
C ASN A 104 -5.84 18.35 -10.72
N LYS A 105 -6.86 17.48 -10.82
CA LYS A 105 -7.82 17.26 -9.74
C LYS A 105 -7.50 16.00 -8.93
N LEU A 106 -6.31 15.93 -8.35
CA LEU A 106 -5.94 14.87 -7.42
C LEU A 106 -5.75 15.43 -6.02
N LEU A 107 -6.40 14.78 -5.05
CA LEU A 107 -6.01 14.93 -3.65
C LEU A 107 -4.76 14.07 -3.42
N VAL A 108 -3.64 14.74 -3.12
CA VAL A 108 -2.40 14.06 -2.71
C VAL A 108 -2.22 14.26 -1.21
N MET A 109 -1.85 13.17 -0.53
CA MET A 109 -1.62 13.17 0.91
C MET A 109 -0.32 12.45 1.26
N VAL A 110 0.30 12.90 2.34
CA VAL A 110 1.40 12.22 3.02
C VAL A 110 0.89 11.83 4.41
N ASP A 111 0.95 10.55 4.75
CA ASP A 111 0.53 10.04 6.07
C ASP A 111 -0.85 10.59 6.51
N GLY A 112 -1.79 10.64 5.55
CA GLY A 112 -3.16 11.14 5.76
C GLY A 112 -3.32 12.66 5.84
N ARG A 113 -2.25 13.44 5.66
CA ARG A 113 -2.29 14.92 5.60
C ARG A 113 -2.20 15.41 4.16
N SER A 114 -3.14 16.27 3.77
CA SER A 114 -3.13 16.91 2.45
C SER A 114 -1.90 17.79 2.29
N ILE A 115 -1.21 17.64 1.16
CA ILE A 115 -0.08 18.48 0.74
C ILE A 115 -0.50 19.49 -0.33
N TYR A 116 -1.80 19.77 -0.41
CA TYR A 116 -2.40 20.64 -1.41
C TYR A 116 -1.85 22.07 -1.32
N VAL A 117 -1.40 22.59 -2.47
CA VAL A 117 -1.02 24.00 -2.62
C VAL A 117 -2.20 24.74 -3.26
N ASP A 118 -2.87 25.56 -2.45
CA ASP A 118 -4.14 26.21 -2.77
C ASP A 118 -4.09 27.19 -3.96
N VAL A 119 -2.90 27.66 -4.32
CA VAL A 119 -2.75 28.86 -5.17
C VAL A 119 -3.17 28.64 -6.63
N GLN A 120 -3.43 27.41 -7.11
CA GLN A 120 -3.82 27.19 -8.52
C GLN A 120 -4.53 25.87 -8.83
N GLY A 121 -4.86 25.04 -7.84
CA GLY A 121 -5.36 23.69 -8.10
C GLY A 121 -4.35 22.77 -8.81
N SER A 122 -3.07 23.16 -8.80
CA SER A 122 -1.97 22.42 -9.40
C SER A 122 -1.11 21.76 -8.32
N MET A 123 -0.64 20.55 -8.61
CA MET A 123 0.23 19.80 -7.72
C MET A 123 1.70 19.98 -8.11
N TYR A 124 2.49 20.56 -7.20
CA TYR A 124 3.94 20.67 -7.37
C TYR A 124 4.62 19.40 -6.81
N TRP A 125 4.77 18.38 -7.65
CA TRP A 125 5.35 17.08 -7.26
C TRP A 125 6.76 17.19 -6.64
N LYS A 126 7.54 18.19 -7.03
CA LYS A 126 8.87 18.46 -6.44
C LYS A 126 8.84 19.17 -5.08
N ALA A 127 7.71 19.76 -4.71
CA ALA A 127 7.55 20.45 -3.43
C ALA A 127 7.17 19.48 -2.28
N ILE A 128 6.89 18.21 -2.61
CA ILE A 128 6.64 17.17 -1.61
C ILE A 128 7.95 16.94 -0.85
N PRO A 129 7.99 17.13 0.48
CA PRO A 129 9.23 17.05 1.25
C PRO A 129 9.59 15.59 1.60
N ILE A 130 9.52 14.68 0.62
CA ILE A 130 9.79 13.25 0.78
C ILE A 130 10.52 12.73 -0.46
N THR A 131 11.56 11.94 -0.24
CA THR A 131 12.30 11.25 -1.30
C THR A 131 11.76 9.84 -1.53
N LEU A 132 11.93 9.30 -2.74
CA LEU A 132 11.44 7.94 -3.07
C LEU A 132 11.88 6.85 -2.07
N PRO A 133 13.13 6.82 -1.57
CA PRO A 133 13.55 5.82 -0.58
C PRO A 133 12.86 5.92 0.79
N GLU A 134 12.25 7.06 1.12
CA GLU A 134 11.52 7.25 2.39
C GLU A 134 10.08 6.75 2.31
N ILE A 135 9.58 6.46 1.10
CA ILE A 135 8.19 6.05 0.87
C ILE A 135 8.06 4.55 1.14
N LYS A 136 7.26 4.18 2.15
CA LYS A 136 6.94 2.77 2.45
C LYS A 136 5.95 2.15 1.47
N ARG A 137 4.96 2.93 1.06
CA ARG A 137 3.95 2.53 0.07
C ARG A 137 3.26 3.76 -0.50
N ILE A 138 2.78 3.64 -1.72
CA ILE A 138 1.88 4.59 -2.36
C ILE A 138 0.52 3.91 -2.50
N GLU A 139 -0.51 4.46 -1.88
CA GLU A 139 -1.89 4.01 -2.04
C GLU A 139 -2.62 4.97 -2.99
N VAL A 140 -3.26 4.43 -4.03
CA VAL A 140 -4.05 5.21 -4.98
C VAL A 140 -5.46 4.66 -5.06
N GLN A 141 -6.41 5.42 -4.51
CA GLN A 141 -7.84 5.15 -4.66
C GLN A 141 -8.36 5.84 -5.92
N LYS A 142 -8.90 5.06 -6.87
CA LYS A 142 -9.51 5.62 -8.08
C LYS A 142 -11.01 5.83 -7.90
N GLY A 143 -11.43 7.09 -7.96
CA GLY A 143 -12.83 7.50 -7.92
C GLY A 143 -13.16 8.38 -6.72
N PRO A 144 -14.44 8.77 -6.56
CA PRO A 144 -14.84 9.73 -5.55
C PRO A 144 -14.52 9.23 -4.14
N ALA A 145 -13.83 10.06 -3.36
CA ALA A 145 -13.53 9.82 -1.96
C ALA A 145 -13.89 11.04 -1.07
N SER A 146 -14.76 11.92 -1.59
CA SER A 146 -15.16 13.16 -0.94
C SER A 146 -15.89 12.96 0.39
N VAL A 147 -16.56 11.82 0.58
CA VAL A 147 -17.17 11.43 1.86
C VAL A 147 -16.11 11.35 2.97
N LEU A 148 -14.91 10.85 2.65
CA LEU A 148 -13.83 10.70 3.61
C LEU A 148 -12.92 11.93 3.63
N TYR A 149 -12.63 12.55 2.50
CA TYR A 149 -11.56 13.56 2.38
C TYR A 149 -12.01 14.96 1.93
N GLY A 150 -13.30 15.16 1.66
CA GLY A 150 -13.86 16.46 1.30
C GLY A 150 -13.76 16.81 -0.19
N PHE A 151 -13.96 18.09 -0.50
CA PHE A 151 -14.23 18.60 -1.85
C PHE A 151 -13.14 18.28 -2.90
N ASN A 152 -11.88 18.13 -2.48
CA ASN A 152 -10.76 17.89 -3.40
C ASN A 152 -10.62 16.42 -3.85
N ALA A 153 -11.44 15.51 -3.32
CA ALA A 153 -11.39 14.07 -3.62
C ALA A 153 -12.61 13.63 -4.47
N PHE A 154 -12.78 14.23 -5.64
CA PHE A 154 -13.90 13.95 -6.56
C PHE A 154 -13.59 12.84 -7.58
#